data_AF-A0A7Y6V929-F1
#
_entry.id   AF-A0A7Y6V929-F1
#
_cell.length_a   1.000
_cell.length_b   1.000
_cell.length_c   1.000
_cell.angle_alpha   90.00
_cell.angle_beta   90.00
_cell.angle_gamma   90.00
#
_symmetry.space_group_name_H-M   'P 1'
#
loop_
_entity.id
_entity.type
_entity.pdbx_description
1 polymer ?
#
loop_
_entity_poly.entity_id
_entity_poly.type
_entity_poly.pdbx_seq_one_letter_code
_entity_poly.pdbx_strand_id
1 'polypeptide(L)'
;MTIAQILAKEGLSAAIPGGNLMFEAGRTLFDHANQYIKDRNEERLVRFHSVLLDSEGEPKEKEEILYGEFDPDDYHSLLASCIQDIEDKKTDLYANLLKRFIINSVPERERQLFIQGAKALSMDDVRFMREIYIKNKFDLMSPGGTAQQTKQLLETNDPILQILLSRFEYLGFLEAQQKKLSKLGEKFLELGSAHYELTPDSIGRKQWRGIMINILCFEIGNYDHARFYNRLEKVFWDNQIKSQIHIIDSTRNLSFIFWSGGVLLVGDRLIEGQYLTALQKYSAKLPLVRFNVTTKGAGQTLEGVNFLQVYTAVDCPRGEETQYVEKMFNEQFA
;
A
#
# COMPACT_ATOMS: atom_id res chain seq x y z
N MET A 1 -29.28 24.96 -3.45
CA MET A 1 -29.53 26.38 -3.14
C MET A 1 -29.79 27.09 -4.46
N THR A 2 -30.99 27.64 -4.68
CA THR A 2 -31.38 28.26 -5.95
C THR A 2 -31.49 29.78 -5.82
N ILE A 3 -31.40 30.51 -6.93
CA ILE A 3 -31.55 31.98 -6.97
C ILE A 3 -32.87 32.42 -6.30
N ALA A 4 -33.94 31.65 -6.48
CA ALA A 4 -35.23 31.87 -5.83
C ALA A 4 -35.18 31.74 -4.29
N GLN A 5 -34.31 30.89 -3.74
CA GLN A 5 -34.14 30.69 -2.30
C GLN A 5 -33.34 31.83 -1.63
N ILE A 6 -32.45 32.48 -2.37
CA ILE A 6 -31.69 33.66 -1.89
C ILE A 6 -32.59 34.90 -1.91
N LEU A 7 -33.36 35.09 -2.99
CA LEU A 7 -34.34 36.19 -3.12
C LEU A 7 -35.46 36.13 -2.07
N ALA A 8 -35.89 34.92 -1.70
CA ALA A 8 -36.90 34.72 -0.65
C ALA A 8 -36.39 34.99 0.77
N LYS A 9 -35.06 34.90 1.00
CA LYS A 9 -34.44 35.12 2.32
C LYS A 9 -34.27 36.61 2.66
N GLU A 10 -34.22 37.48 1.65
CA GLU A 10 -33.92 38.92 1.79
C GLU A 10 -35.15 39.84 1.71
N GLY A 11 -36.38 39.31 1.62
CA GLY A 11 -37.61 40.07 1.87
C GLY A 11 -37.96 41.21 0.89
N LEU A 12 -37.33 41.29 -0.28
CA LEU A 12 -37.51 42.39 -1.23
C LEU A 12 -38.55 42.06 -2.29
N SER A 13 -39.82 42.29 -1.96
CA SER A 13 -40.96 42.04 -2.85
C SER A 13 -41.83 43.29 -3.07
N ALA A 14 -41.26 44.43 -3.48
CA ALA A 14 -42.07 45.54 -4.03
C ALA A 14 -41.25 46.56 -4.84
N ALA A 15 -41.44 46.57 -6.17
CA ALA A 15 -41.53 47.74 -7.08
C ALA A 15 -40.91 47.50 -8.50
N ILE A 16 -41.77 47.08 -9.45
CA ILE A 16 -41.71 47.22 -10.94
C ILE A 16 -40.60 46.45 -11.72
N PRO A 17 -40.94 45.77 -12.84
CA PRO A 17 -40.49 44.39 -13.09
C PRO A 17 -39.24 44.26 -13.98
N GLY A 18 -38.23 43.55 -13.46
CA GLY A 18 -37.23 42.82 -14.26
C GLY A 18 -35.81 43.39 -14.26
N GLY A 19 -35.62 44.68 -14.53
CA GLY A 19 -34.28 45.25 -14.81
C GLY A 19 -33.37 45.42 -13.59
N ASN A 20 -33.88 46.08 -12.54
CA ASN A 20 -33.06 46.41 -11.36
C ASN A 20 -32.80 45.18 -10.48
N LEU A 21 -33.77 44.26 -10.40
CA LEU A 21 -33.65 43.00 -9.67
C LEU A 21 -32.64 42.03 -10.29
N MET A 22 -32.55 41.96 -11.63
CA MET A 22 -31.54 41.13 -12.31
C MET A 22 -30.14 41.71 -12.14
N PHE A 23 -30.01 43.04 -12.14
CA PHE A 23 -28.74 43.72 -11.88
C PHE A 23 -28.27 43.56 -10.43
N GLU A 24 -29.16 43.74 -9.46
CA GLU A 24 -28.85 43.54 -8.03
C GLU A 24 -28.59 42.07 -7.68
N ALA A 25 -29.34 41.13 -8.27
CA ALA A 25 -29.05 39.70 -8.14
C ALA A 25 -27.72 39.32 -8.79
N GLY A 26 -27.42 39.89 -9.96
CA GLY A 26 -26.13 39.70 -10.64
C GLY A 26 -24.96 40.25 -9.82
N ARG A 27 -25.12 41.45 -9.23
CA ARG A 27 -24.15 42.05 -8.31
C ARG A 27 -23.96 41.21 -7.06
N THR A 28 -25.04 40.72 -6.46
CA THR A 28 -24.97 39.84 -5.27
C THR A 28 -24.28 38.51 -5.57
N LEU A 29 -24.57 37.90 -6.73
CA LEU A 29 -23.86 36.69 -7.18
C LEU A 29 -22.39 36.96 -7.45
N PHE A 30 -22.05 38.11 -8.05
CA PHE A 30 -20.67 38.53 -8.28
C PHE A 30 -19.92 38.79 -6.96
N ASP A 31 -20.54 39.51 -6.02
CA ASP A 31 -19.97 39.78 -4.70
C ASP A 31 -19.79 38.48 -3.91
N HIS A 32 -20.76 37.57 -3.96
CA HIS A 32 -20.64 36.25 -3.33
C HIS A 32 -19.58 35.37 -4.00
N ALA A 33 -19.49 35.38 -5.33
CA ALA A 33 -18.47 34.66 -6.07
C ALA A 33 -17.06 35.21 -5.73
N ASN A 34 -16.91 36.53 -5.67
CA ASN A 34 -15.66 37.17 -5.28
C ASN A 34 -15.28 36.86 -3.85
N GLN A 35 -16.23 36.91 -2.91
CA GLN A 35 -15.97 36.59 -1.52
C GLN A 35 -15.60 35.11 -1.37
N TYR A 36 -16.32 34.19 -2.03
CA TYR A 36 -15.99 32.78 -2.05
C TYR A 36 -14.59 32.51 -2.63
N ILE A 37 -14.24 33.15 -3.75
CA ILE A 37 -12.89 33.03 -4.34
C ILE A 37 -11.84 33.55 -3.37
N LYS A 38 -12.10 34.70 -2.72
CA LYS A 38 -11.17 35.30 -1.75
C LYS A 38 -10.97 34.41 -0.54
N ASP A 39 -12.05 33.97 0.10
CA ASP A 39 -12.03 33.10 1.29
C ASP A 39 -11.30 31.79 0.96
N ARG A 40 -11.66 31.16 -0.17
CA ARG A 40 -11.00 29.93 -0.64
C ARG A 40 -9.50 30.13 -0.89
N ASN A 41 -9.12 31.24 -1.52
CA ASN A 41 -7.71 31.54 -1.78
C ASN A 41 -6.96 31.79 -0.47
N GLU A 42 -7.57 32.49 0.49
CA GLU A 42 -7.00 32.71 1.83
C GLU A 42 -6.81 31.38 2.58
N GLU A 43 -7.82 30.50 2.59
CA GLU A 43 -7.72 29.17 3.20
C GLU A 43 -6.58 28.34 2.58
N ARG A 44 -6.46 28.35 1.25
CA ARG A 44 -5.39 27.66 0.53
C ARG A 44 -4.01 28.25 0.84
N LEU A 45 -3.89 29.57 0.91
CA LEU A 45 -2.65 30.24 1.30
C LEU A 45 -2.25 29.82 2.71
N VAL A 46 -3.19 29.85 3.66
CA VAL A 46 -2.94 29.43 5.04
C VAL A 46 -2.49 27.98 5.08
N ARG A 47 -3.20 27.07 4.40
CA ARG A 47 -2.86 25.64 4.37
C ARG A 47 -1.54 25.35 3.66
N PHE A 48 -1.25 26.02 2.55
CA PHE A 48 0.01 25.86 1.84
C PHE A 48 1.20 26.19 2.74
N HIS A 49 1.15 27.34 3.41
CA HIS A 49 2.21 27.75 4.32
C HIS A 49 2.24 26.90 5.60
N SER A 50 1.09 26.47 6.11
CA SER A 50 1.05 25.57 7.25
C SER A 50 1.74 24.25 6.93
N VAL A 51 1.46 23.62 5.78
CA VAL A 51 2.12 22.36 5.37
C VAL A 51 3.61 22.54 5.05
N LEU A 52 3.98 23.68 4.45
CA LEU A 52 5.37 24.01 4.16
C LEU A 52 6.20 24.10 5.45
N LEU A 53 5.66 24.76 6.47
CA LEU A 53 6.33 25.00 7.75
C LEU A 53 6.14 23.85 8.75
N ASP A 54 5.01 23.15 8.69
CA ASP A 54 4.72 22.00 9.53
C ASP A 54 5.53 20.81 9.04
N SER A 55 6.52 20.46 9.84
CA SER A 55 7.39 19.33 9.60
C SER A 55 7.11 18.32 10.68
N GLU A 56 6.42 17.26 10.26
CA GLU A 56 6.45 15.94 10.90
C GLU A 56 7.87 15.34 10.91
N GLY A 57 8.83 16.00 10.27
CA GLY A 57 10.23 15.60 10.17
C GLY A 57 11.07 15.88 11.41
N GLU A 58 12.25 15.27 11.43
CA GLU A 58 13.25 15.46 12.46
C GLU A 58 13.68 16.94 12.57
N PRO A 59 14.21 17.40 13.72
CA PRO A 59 14.66 18.77 13.91
C PRO A 59 15.58 19.32 12.81
N LYS A 60 16.32 18.45 12.14
CA LYS A 60 17.18 18.79 11.01
C LYS A 60 16.40 19.24 9.77
N GLU A 61 15.27 18.60 9.44
CA GLU A 61 14.44 19.02 8.30
C GLU A 61 13.86 20.42 8.53
N LYS A 62 13.52 20.77 9.78
CA LYS A 62 13.05 22.11 10.16
C LYS A 62 14.10 23.18 9.87
N GLU A 63 15.34 22.89 10.26
CA GLU A 63 16.47 23.79 10.03
C GLU A 63 16.73 23.99 8.52
N GLU A 64 16.70 22.89 7.76
CA GLU A 64 16.86 22.94 6.30
C GLU A 64 15.74 23.73 5.60
N ILE A 65 14.49 23.67 6.07
CA ILE A 65 13.40 24.48 5.50
C ILE A 65 13.55 25.96 5.84
N LEU A 66 13.96 26.29 7.07
CA LEU A 66 14.06 27.67 7.55
C LEU A 66 15.25 28.43 6.96
N TYR A 67 16.38 27.73 6.74
CA TYR A 67 17.63 28.34 6.27
C TYR A 67 18.05 27.88 4.88
N GLY A 68 17.34 26.93 4.28
CA GLY A 68 17.61 26.44 2.94
C GLY A 68 17.26 27.46 1.87
N GLU A 69 18.07 27.46 0.82
CA GLU A 69 17.82 28.28 -0.36
C GLU A 69 16.75 27.61 -1.25
N PHE A 70 15.88 28.44 -1.83
CA PHE A 70 14.97 28.01 -2.89
C PHE A 70 14.91 29.03 -4.00
N ASP A 71 14.48 28.55 -5.17
CA ASP A 71 14.23 29.39 -6.32
C ASP A 71 12.88 30.12 -6.15
N PRO A 72 12.86 31.47 -6.15
CA PRO A 72 11.62 32.24 -6.07
C PRO A 72 10.63 31.89 -7.18
N ASP A 73 11.11 31.52 -8.37
CA ASP A 73 10.26 31.19 -9.50
C ASP A 73 9.50 29.87 -9.26
N ASP A 74 10.13 28.91 -8.59
CA ASP A 74 9.49 27.65 -8.18
C ASP A 74 8.41 27.90 -7.11
N TYR A 75 8.70 28.75 -6.12
CA TYR A 75 7.73 29.17 -5.11
C TYR A 75 6.51 29.82 -5.75
N HIS A 76 6.71 30.82 -6.60
CA HIS A 76 5.63 31.52 -7.28
C HIS A 76 4.84 30.59 -8.20
N SER A 77 5.51 29.69 -8.91
CA SER A 77 4.87 28.72 -9.79
C SER A 77 3.98 27.74 -9.04
N LEU A 78 4.45 27.19 -7.91
CA LEU A 78 3.67 26.26 -7.08
C LEU A 78 2.52 26.97 -6.36
N LEU A 79 2.77 28.14 -5.78
CA LEU A 79 1.74 28.92 -5.09
C LEU A 79 0.63 29.36 -6.04
N ALA A 80 0.98 29.91 -7.21
CA ALA A 80 0.00 30.30 -8.21
C ALA A 80 -0.83 29.10 -8.69
N SER A 81 -0.19 27.94 -8.86
CA SER A 81 -0.88 26.70 -9.23
C SER A 81 -1.84 26.27 -8.13
N CYS A 82 -1.43 26.31 -6.87
CA CYS A 82 -2.27 25.99 -5.72
C CYS A 82 -3.51 26.90 -5.64
N ILE A 83 -3.34 28.21 -5.87
CA ILE A 83 -4.44 29.18 -5.83
C ILE A 83 -5.42 28.95 -6.99
N GLN A 84 -4.91 28.66 -8.19
CA GLN A 84 -5.73 28.48 -9.40
C GLN A 84 -6.35 27.08 -9.53
N ASP A 85 -5.87 26.10 -8.77
CA ASP A 85 -6.34 24.71 -8.87
C ASP A 85 -7.83 24.61 -8.56
N ILE A 86 -8.53 23.68 -9.19
CA ILE A 86 -9.94 23.43 -8.87
C ILE A 86 -10.11 22.48 -7.68
N GLU A 87 -9.05 21.77 -7.27
CA GLU A 87 -9.07 20.78 -6.19
C GLU A 87 -8.34 21.28 -4.93
N ASP A 88 -9.07 21.52 -3.84
CA ASP A 88 -8.47 21.95 -2.57
C ASP A 88 -7.55 20.89 -1.94
N LYS A 89 -7.72 19.63 -2.32
CA LYS A 89 -6.91 18.50 -1.83
C LYS A 89 -5.46 18.54 -2.34
N LYS A 90 -5.17 19.30 -3.41
CA LYS A 90 -3.83 19.39 -4.00
C LYS A 90 -2.94 20.42 -3.31
N THR A 91 -3.46 21.22 -2.40
CA THR A 91 -2.65 22.20 -1.63
C THR A 91 -1.47 21.53 -0.95
N ASP A 92 -1.67 20.37 -0.34
CA ASP A 92 -0.60 19.64 0.36
C ASP A 92 0.45 19.11 -0.62
N LEU A 93 0.03 18.65 -1.81
CA LEU A 93 0.94 18.20 -2.87
C LEU A 93 1.88 19.33 -3.30
N TYR A 94 1.33 20.53 -3.57
CA TYR A 94 2.13 21.68 -3.97
C TYR A 94 3.09 22.13 -2.86
N ALA A 95 2.62 22.18 -1.62
CA ALA A 95 3.44 22.57 -0.47
C ALA A 95 4.57 21.57 -0.21
N ASN A 96 4.29 20.26 -0.26
CA ASN A 96 5.28 19.20 -0.09
C ASN A 96 6.35 19.22 -1.18
N LEU A 97 5.97 19.46 -2.43
CA LEU A 97 6.95 19.59 -3.52
C LEU A 97 7.93 20.74 -3.26
N LEU A 98 7.44 21.93 -2.91
CA LEU A 98 8.31 23.06 -2.59
C LEU A 98 9.24 22.75 -1.42
N LYS A 99 8.66 22.23 -0.33
CA LYS A 99 9.38 21.81 0.88
C LYS A 99 10.53 20.87 0.53
N ARG A 100 10.28 19.90 -0.34
CA ARG A 100 11.29 18.91 -0.74
C ARG A 100 12.25 19.44 -1.81
N PHE A 101 11.91 20.48 -2.56
CA PHE A 101 12.87 21.17 -3.42
C PHE A 101 13.94 21.90 -2.60
N ILE A 102 13.54 22.53 -1.49
CA ILE A 102 14.46 23.14 -0.51
C ILE A 102 15.38 22.08 0.09
N ILE A 103 14.80 20.97 0.59
CA ILE A 103 15.57 19.94 1.32
C ILE A 103 16.47 19.09 0.40
N ASN A 104 15.95 18.58 -0.73
CA ASN A 104 16.60 17.50 -1.48
C ASN A 104 17.46 17.95 -2.67
N SER A 105 17.71 19.25 -2.84
CA SER A 105 18.48 19.81 -3.97
C SER A 105 18.10 19.18 -5.32
N VAL A 106 16.81 19.25 -5.68
CA VAL A 106 16.27 18.62 -6.89
C VAL A 106 16.71 19.41 -8.14
N PRO A 107 17.21 18.76 -9.23
CA PRO A 107 17.61 19.47 -10.44
C PRO A 107 16.48 20.28 -11.09
N GLU A 108 16.79 21.45 -11.61
CA GLU A 108 15.80 22.40 -12.18
C GLU A 108 14.84 21.76 -13.19
N ARG A 109 15.36 20.97 -14.14
CA ARG A 109 14.54 20.28 -15.15
C ARG A 109 13.53 19.32 -14.51
N GLU A 110 13.91 18.64 -13.43
CA GLU A 110 13.01 17.75 -12.70
C GLU A 110 11.96 18.56 -11.93
N ARG A 111 12.34 19.68 -11.30
CA ARG A 111 11.39 20.56 -10.61
C ARG A 111 10.32 21.09 -11.55
N GLN A 112 10.71 21.58 -12.73
CA GLN A 112 9.77 22.05 -13.76
C GLN A 112 8.82 20.93 -14.20
N LEU A 113 9.32 19.72 -14.43
CA LEU A 113 8.51 18.56 -14.78
C LEU A 113 7.53 18.20 -13.66
N PHE A 114 7.96 18.22 -12.40
CA PHE A 114 7.11 17.91 -11.24
C PHE A 114 6.04 18.98 -11.02
N ILE A 115 6.36 20.26 -11.21
CA ILE A 115 5.38 21.34 -11.18
C ILE A 115 4.33 21.13 -12.30
N GLN A 116 4.76 20.81 -13.51
CA GLN A 116 3.84 20.51 -14.63
C GLN A 116 2.97 19.29 -14.34
N GLY A 117 3.56 18.21 -13.80
CA GLY A 117 2.84 17.01 -13.39
C GLY A 117 1.81 17.32 -12.31
N ALA A 118 2.18 18.07 -11.28
CA ALA A 118 1.26 18.47 -10.22
C ALA A 118 0.08 19.29 -10.76
N LYS A 119 0.28 20.17 -11.75
CA LYS A 119 -0.82 20.90 -12.40
C LYS A 119 -1.71 20.00 -13.25
N ALA A 120 -1.11 19.09 -14.02
CA ALA A 120 -1.80 18.28 -15.02
C ALA A 120 -2.59 17.10 -14.43
N LEU A 121 -2.18 16.61 -13.27
CA LEU A 121 -2.80 15.47 -12.60
C LEU A 121 -3.89 15.90 -11.63
N SER A 122 -5.00 15.16 -11.61
CA SER A 122 -5.99 15.30 -10.54
C SER A 122 -5.48 14.68 -9.23
N MET A 123 -6.09 14.98 -8.09
CA MET A 123 -5.70 14.31 -6.85
C MET A 123 -6.02 12.80 -6.89
N ASP A 124 -7.07 12.40 -7.60
CA ASP A 124 -7.39 11.00 -7.81
C ASP A 124 -6.39 10.30 -8.73
N ASP A 125 -5.85 11.01 -9.73
CA ASP A 125 -4.73 10.53 -10.56
C ASP A 125 -3.50 10.25 -9.68
N VAL A 126 -3.15 11.20 -8.80
CA VAL A 126 -2.02 11.05 -7.86
C VAL A 126 -2.26 9.87 -6.91
N ARG A 127 -3.47 9.69 -6.40
CA ARG A 127 -3.83 8.54 -5.55
C ARG A 127 -3.72 7.21 -6.30
N PHE A 128 -4.15 7.16 -7.55
CA PHE A 128 -4.01 5.98 -8.38
C PHE A 128 -2.52 5.67 -8.63
N MET A 129 -1.70 6.70 -8.87
CA MET A 129 -0.26 6.55 -8.99
C MET A 129 0.37 6.03 -7.68
N ARG A 130 -0.09 6.50 -6.51
CA ARG A 130 0.33 5.96 -5.20
C ARG A 130 -0.03 4.50 -5.03
N GLU A 131 -1.21 4.06 -5.49
CA GLU A 131 -1.58 2.64 -5.45
C GLU A 131 -0.60 1.79 -6.28
N ILE A 132 -0.22 2.24 -7.48
CA ILE A 132 0.77 1.56 -8.32
C ILE A 132 2.14 1.52 -7.60
N TYR A 133 2.57 2.64 -7.02
CA TYR A 133 3.82 2.74 -6.25
C TYR A 133 3.85 1.72 -5.11
N ILE A 134 2.80 1.70 -4.29
CA ILE A 134 2.72 0.84 -3.11
C ILE A 134 2.75 -0.63 -3.52
N LYS A 135 2.02 -1.01 -4.57
CA LYS A 135 2.03 -2.38 -5.09
C LYS A 135 3.37 -2.80 -5.69
N ASN A 136 4.15 -1.87 -6.22
CA ASN A 136 5.46 -2.20 -6.77
C ASN A 136 6.55 -2.27 -5.69
N LYS A 137 6.43 -1.46 -4.64
CA LYS A 137 7.45 -1.33 -3.59
C LYS A 137 7.26 -2.29 -2.43
N PHE A 138 6.02 -2.64 -2.09
CA PHE A 138 5.71 -3.43 -0.89
C PHE A 138 5.24 -4.85 -1.23
N ASP A 139 5.61 -5.78 -0.35
CA ASP A 139 5.17 -7.16 -0.43
C ASP A 139 3.78 -7.32 0.20
N LEU A 140 2.74 -6.99 -0.56
CA LEU A 140 1.37 -6.94 -0.04
C LEU A 140 0.74 -8.33 0.16
N MET A 141 -0.13 -8.42 1.17
CA MET A 141 -1.00 -9.56 1.39
C MET A 141 -2.09 -9.62 0.34
N SER A 142 -1.84 -10.40 -0.72
CA SER A 142 -2.78 -10.59 -1.82
C SER A 142 -2.93 -12.04 -2.26
N PRO A 143 -4.15 -12.48 -2.59
CA PRO A 143 -4.34 -13.67 -3.41
C PRO A 143 -3.69 -13.44 -4.79
N GLY A 144 -2.74 -14.29 -5.19
CA GLY A 144 -2.05 -14.20 -6.49
C GLY A 144 -0.76 -13.37 -6.53
N GLY A 145 -0.37 -12.74 -5.42
CA GLY A 145 0.89 -11.98 -5.32
C GLY A 145 0.87 -10.59 -5.96
N THR A 146 1.84 -9.76 -5.61
CA THR A 146 1.81 -8.32 -5.93
C THR A 146 1.99 -8.02 -7.42
N ALA A 147 2.88 -8.75 -8.10
CA ALA A 147 3.17 -8.54 -9.52
C ALA A 147 1.93 -8.78 -10.42
N GLN A 148 1.11 -9.78 -10.09
CA GLN A 148 -0.12 -10.05 -10.83
C GLN A 148 -1.15 -8.91 -10.66
N GLN A 149 -1.23 -8.32 -9.48
CA GLN A 149 -2.15 -7.21 -9.22
C GLN A 149 -1.74 -5.91 -9.93
N THR A 150 -0.45 -5.56 -9.91
CA THR A 150 0.03 -4.40 -10.68
C THR A 150 -0.26 -4.59 -12.16
N LYS A 151 -0.02 -5.80 -12.69
CA LYS A 151 -0.33 -6.13 -14.07
C LYS A 151 -1.83 -5.97 -14.37
N GLN A 152 -2.70 -6.47 -13.51
CA GLN A 152 -4.17 -6.33 -13.65
C GLN A 152 -4.64 -4.86 -13.59
N LEU A 153 -4.03 -4.03 -12.75
CA LEU A 153 -4.36 -2.60 -12.67
C LEU A 153 -3.99 -1.86 -13.96
N LEU A 154 -2.89 -2.24 -14.59
CA LEU A 154 -2.38 -1.58 -15.79
C LEU A 154 -2.93 -2.19 -17.09
N GLU A 155 -3.43 -3.43 -17.04
CA GLU A 155 -4.12 -4.12 -18.13
C GLU A 155 -5.63 -3.93 -18.00
N THR A 156 -6.08 -2.72 -18.30
CA THR A 156 -7.50 -2.34 -18.27
C THR A 156 -8.07 -2.13 -19.67
N ASN A 157 -9.34 -2.49 -19.84
CA ASN A 157 -10.14 -2.09 -21.00
C ASN A 157 -11.00 -0.86 -20.74
N ASP A 158 -10.88 -0.25 -19.54
CA ASP A 158 -11.58 0.98 -19.21
C ASP A 158 -10.94 2.17 -19.98
N PRO A 159 -11.68 2.84 -20.87
CA PRO A 159 -11.15 3.97 -21.64
C PRO A 159 -10.72 5.16 -20.78
N ILE A 160 -11.36 5.39 -19.62
CA ILE A 160 -10.99 6.48 -18.72
C ILE A 160 -9.62 6.19 -18.10
N LEU A 161 -9.41 4.95 -17.65
CA LEU A 161 -8.14 4.52 -17.08
C LEU A 161 -7.03 4.49 -18.15
N GLN A 162 -7.35 4.16 -19.41
CA GLN A 162 -6.37 4.25 -20.51
C GLN A 162 -5.90 5.69 -20.75
N ILE A 163 -6.81 6.67 -20.73
CA ILE A 163 -6.44 8.10 -20.85
C ILE A 163 -5.52 8.52 -19.70
N LEU A 164 -5.81 8.07 -18.48
CA LEU A 164 -4.98 8.32 -17.30
C LEU A 164 -3.57 7.74 -17.47
N LEU A 165 -3.46 6.48 -17.89
CA LEU A 165 -2.18 5.81 -18.11
C LEU A 165 -1.36 6.49 -19.21
N SER A 166 -2.00 6.89 -20.32
CA SER A 166 -1.34 7.66 -21.37
C SER A 166 -0.84 9.03 -20.89
N ARG A 167 -1.55 9.68 -19.95
CA ARG A 167 -1.09 10.92 -19.33
C ARG A 167 0.15 10.69 -18.47
N PHE A 168 0.19 9.61 -17.69
CA PHE A 168 1.38 9.27 -16.90
C PHE A 168 2.58 8.97 -17.79
N GLU A 169 2.37 8.27 -18.91
CA GLU A 169 3.42 7.98 -19.88
C GLU A 169 3.93 9.27 -20.55
N TYR A 170 3.03 10.17 -20.95
CA TYR A 170 3.39 11.47 -21.53
C TYR A 170 4.22 12.34 -20.58
N LEU A 171 3.90 12.33 -19.28
CA LEU A 171 4.67 13.02 -18.23
C LEU A 171 5.97 12.29 -17.85
N GLY A 172 6.22 11.10 -18.40
CA GLY A 172 7.39 10.28 -18.09
C GLY A 172 7.33 9.61 -16.72
N PHE A 173 6.17 9.55 -16.06
CA PHE A 173 5.98 8.92 -14.74
C PHE A 173 5.70 7.42 -14.81
N LEU A 174 5.32 6.90 -15.98
CA LEU A 174 5.04 5.49 -16.22
C LEU A 174 5.94 4.93 -17.32
N GLU A 175 6.54 3.76 -17.09
CA GLU A 175 7.23 2.98 -18.11
C GLU A 175 6.24 1.95 -18.69
N ALA A 176 5.52 2.33 -19.76
CA ALA A 176 4.43 1.51 -20.31
C ALA A 176 4.87 0.08 -20.70
N GLN A 177 6.08 -0.07 -21.22
CA GLN A 177 6.64 -1.38 -21.58
C GLN A 177 6.84 -2.30 -20.37
N GLN A 178 7.25 -1.72 -19.23
CA GLN A 178 7.57 -2.45 -18.01
C GLN A 178 6.39 -2.51 -17.04
N LYS A 179 5.29 -1.81 -17.34
CA LYS A 179 4.07 -1.76 -16.52
C LYS A 179 4.38 -1.41 -15.06
N LYS A 180 5.16 -0.36 -14.88
CA LYS A 180 5.57 0.16 -13.58
C LYS A 180 5.80 1.66 -13.66
N LEU A 181 5.84 2.30 -12.49
CA LEU A 181 6.29 3.69 -12.43
C LEU A 181 7.75 3.79 -12.85
N SER A 182 8.07 4.88 -13.53
CA SER A 182 9.45 5.26 -13.77
C SER A 182 10.08 5.77 -12.47
N LYS A 183 11.42 5.85 -12.44
CA LYS A 183 12.13 6.50 -11.32
C LYS A 183 11.69 7.95 -11.10
N LEU A 184 11.29 8.66 -12.17
CA LEU A 184 10.77 10.02 -12.06
C LEU A 184 9.38 10.04 -11.42
N GLY A 185 8.52 9.09 -11.77
CA GLY A 185 7.20 8.95 -11.15
C GLY A 185 7.28 8.58 -9.67
N GLU A 186 8.18 7.65 -9.31
CA GLU A 186 8.46 7.31 -7.91
C GLU A 186 8.96 8.54 -7.13
N LYS A 187 9.96 9.26 -7.68
CA LYS A 187 10.51 10.46 -7.06
C LYS A 187 9.46 11.57 -6.91
N PHE A 188 8.61 11.79 -7.91
CA PHE A 188 7.50 12.74 -7.82
C PHE A 188 6.57 12.43 -6.63
N LEU A 189 6.22 11.16 -6.44
CA LEU A 189 5.37 10.74 -5.32
C LEU A 189 6.08 10.90 -3.97
N GLU A 190 7.34 10.51 -3.88
CA GLU A 190 8.16 10.61 -2.66
C GLU A 190 8.38 12.08 -2.23
N LEU A 191 8.47 13.00 -3.19
CA LEU A 191 8.61 14.44 -2.89
C LEU A 191 7.25 15.10 -2.60
N GLY A 192 6.19 14.68 -3.29
CA GLY A 192 4.88 15.34 -3.23
C GLY A 192 3.91 14.78 -2.19
N SER A 193 4.18 13.61 -1.60
CA SER A 193 3.28 12.93 -0.66
C SER A 193 3.88 12.88 0.73
N ALA A 194 3.03 12.86 1.76
CA ALA A 194 3.48 12.56 3.11
C ALA A 194 3.88 11.08 3.23
N HIS A 195 4.77 10.76 4.15
CA HIS A 195 5.33 9.40 4.28
C HIS A 195 4.24 8.36 4.55
N TYR A 196 3.28 8.67 5.43
CA TYR A 196 2.18 7.77 5.76
C TYR A 196 1.27 7.48 4.54
N GLU A 197 1.19 8.38 3.56
CA GLU A 197 0.39 8.20 2.34
C GLU A 197 1.01 7.19 1.37
N LEU A 198 2.30 6.89 1.52
CA LEU A 198 3.05 5.94 0.69
C LEU A 198 3.20 4.57 1.37
N THR A 199 2.35 4.25 2.33
CA THR A 199 2.35 2.98 3.05
C THR A 199 1.21 2.07 2.60
N PRO A 200 1.31 0.74 2.75
CA PRO A 200 0.20 -0.18 2.49
C PRO A 200 -1.11 0.19 3.18
N ASP A 201 -1.05 0.72 4.41
CA ASP A 201 -2.22 1.09 5.18
C ASP A 201 -3.01 2.24 4.54
N SER A 202 -2.35 3.14 3.80
CA SER A 202 -3.01 4.27 3.12
C SER A 202 -3.98 3.83 2.02
N ILE A 203 -3.79 2.63 1.49
CA ILE A 203 -4.69 1.98 0.50
C ILE A 203 -5.51 0.85 1.11
N GLY A 204 -5.57 0.77 2.45
CA GLY A 204 -6.31 -0.26 3.18
C GLY A 204 -5.75 -1.68 2.99
N ARG A 205 -4.44 -1.81 2.77
CA ARG A 205 -3.77 -3.09 2.55
C ARG A 205 -2.74 -3.36 3.65
N LYS A 206 -2.49 -4.65 3.90
CA LYS A 206 -1.45 -5.13 4.81
C LYS A 206 -0.25 -5.66 4.03
N GLN A 207 0.92 -5.59 4.65
CA GLN A 207 2.16 -6.16 4.13
C GLN A 207 2.52 -7.45 4.85
N TRP A 208 3.19 -8.36 4.14
CA TRP A 208 3.88 -9.49 4.76
C TRP A 208 5.07 -9.04 5.61
N ARG A 209 5.31 -9.70 6.75
CA ARG A 209 6.44 -9.41 7.66
C ARG A 209 7.81 -9.83 7.13
N GLY A 210 7.89 -10.37 5.91
CA GLY A 210 9.12 -10.95 5.34
C GLY A 210 9.49 -12.32 5.93
N ILE A 211 8.60 -12.92 6.72
CA ILE A 211 8.76 -14.29 7.25
C ILE A 211 8.05 -15.25 6.31
N MET A 212 8.75 -16.31 5.91
CA MET A 212 8.21 -17.34 5.02
C MET A 212 8.35 -18.73 5.63
N ILE A 213 7.23 -19.40 5.87
CA ILE A 213 7.17 -20.72 6.52
C ILE A 213 6.78 -21.80 5.51
N ASN A 214 7.58 -22.86 5.46
CA ASN A 214 7.31 -24.01 4.62
C ASN A 214 6.44 -25.03 5.37
N ILE A 215 5.24 -25.31 4.88
CA ILE A 215 4.38 -26.37 5.44
C ILE A 215 4.70 -27.67 4.69
N LEU A 216 5.41 -28.57 5.35
CA LEU A 216 5.81 -29.85 4.79
C LEU A 216 4.71 -30.88 5.01
N CYS A 217 4.09 -31.35 3.92
CA CYS A 217 2.96 -32.28 3.97
C CYS A 217 3.12 -33.38 2.92
N PHE A 218 3.39 -34.61 3.35
CA PHE A 218 3.62 -35.77 2.47
C PHE A 218 2.34 -36.57 2.14
N GLU A 219 1.20 -36.13 2.67
CA GLU A 219 -0.12 -36.75 2.50
C GLU A 219 -1.13 -35.75 1.94
N ILE A 220 -0.79 -35.12 0.81
CA ILE A 220 -1.72 -34.23 0.11
C ILE A 220 -2.98 -35.03 -0.26
N GLY A 221 -4.15 -34.51 0.14
CA GLY A 221 -5.46 -35.16 -0.04
C GLY A 221 -5.96 -35.92 1.19
N ASN A 222 -5.14 -36.11 2.23
CA ASN A 222 -5.61 -36.60 3.53
C ASN A 222 -6.47 -35.52 4.22
N TYR A 223 -7.66 -35.91 4.69
CA TYR A 223 -8.63 -35.00 5.32
C TYR A 223 -8.09 -34.32 6.58
N ASP A 224 -7.37 -35.04 7.44
CA ASP A 224 -6.84 -34.49 8.69
C ASP A 224 -5.69 -33.53 8.42
N HIS A 225 -4.81 -33.86 7.47
CA HIS A 225 -3.78 -32.92 7.00
C HIS A 225 -4.38 -31.64 6.42
N ALA A 226 -5.42 -31.76 5.58
CA ALA A 226 -6.09 -30.61 4.99
C ALA A 226 -6.73 -29.71 6.05
N ARG A 227 -7.34 -30.27 7.10
CA ARG A 227 -7.88 -29.52 8.24
C ARG A 227 -6.81 -28.68 8.93
N PHE A 228 -5.70 -29.31 9.34
CA PHE A 228 -4.63 -28.58 10.05
C PHE A 228 -3.89 -27.61 9.14
N TYR A 229 -3.64 -27.97 7.88
CA TYR A 229 -3.06 -27.05 6.90
C TYR A 229 -3.90 -25.78 6.74
N ASN A 230 -5.21 -25.90 6.49
CA ASN A 230 -6.07 -24.74 6.29
C ASN A 230 -6.08 -23.80 7.51
N ARG A 231 -5.88 -24.37 8.71
CA ARG A 231 -5.78 -23.60 9.95
C ARG A 231 -4.42 -22.95 10.13
N LEU A 232 -3.34 -23.67 9.83
CA LEU A 232 -1.98 -23.13 9.77
C LEU A 232 -1.89 -21.95 8.81
N GLU A 233 -2.39 -22.13 7.58
CA GLU A 233 -2.40 -21.07 6.58
C GLU A 233 -3.19 -19.85 7.05
N LYS A 234 -4.36 -20.06 7.68
CA LYS A 234 -5.14 -18.96 8.26
C LYS A 234 -4.39 -18.25 9.39
N VAL A 235 -3.82 -18.98 10.34
CA VAL A 235 -3.09 -18.38 11.47
C VAL A 235 -1.85 -17.62 10.98
N PHE A 236 -1.10 -18.17 10.02
CA PHE A 236 0.02 -17.47 9.40
C PHE A 236 -0.44 -16.23 8.62
N TRP A 237 -1.54 -16.33 7.87
CA TRP A 237 -2.15 -15.19 7.17
C TRP A 237 -2.54 -14.08 8.14
N ASP A 238 -3.28 -14.39 9.20
CA ASP A 238 -3.75 -13.42 10.19
C ASP A 238 -2.58 -12.70 10.90
N ASN A 239 -1.42 -13.37 10.98
CA ASN A 239 -0.17 -12.85 11.53
C ASN A 239 0.83 -12.32 10.47
N GLN A 240 0.38 -12.10 9.23
CA GLN A 240 1.18 -11.53 8.14
C GLN A 240 2.45 -12.34 7.82
N ILE A 241 2.38 -13.66 7.93
CA ILE A 241 3.45 -14.62 7.60
C ILE A 241 3.07 -15.37 6.33
N LYS A 242 3.99 -15.40 5.35
CA LYS A 242 3.77 -16.17 4.13
C LYS A 242 3.95 -17.65 4.41
N SER A 243 3.03 -18.48 3.92
CA SER A 243 3.17 -19.93 3.97
C SER A 243 2.92 -20.56 2.61
N GLN A 244 3.61 -21.67 2.33
CA GLN A 244 3.31 -22.53 1.18
C GLN A 244 3.44 -24.00 1.58
N ILE A 245 2.63 -24.85 0.96
CA ILE A 245 2.79 -26.30 1.12
C ILE A 245 3.85 -26.81 0.14
N HIS A 246 4.76 -27.63 0.64
CA HIS A 246 5.66 -28.41 -0.21
C HIS A 246 5.73 -29.88 0.19
N ILE A 247 5.99 -30.70 -0.81
CA ILE A 247 6.61 -32.01 -0.65
C ILE A 247 8.08 -31.83 -1.03
N ILE A 248 8.98 -32.05 -0.07
CA ILE A 248 10.42 -31.97 -0.33
C ILE A 248 10.97 -33.35 -0.68
N ASP A 249 11.92 -33.41 -1.61
CA ASP A 249 12.55 -34.64 -2.06
C ASP A 249 14.05 -34.40 -2.25
N SER A 250 14.90 -35.29 -1.72
CA SER A 250 16.35 -35.18 -1.81
C SER A 250 16.91 -35.26 -3.23
N THR A 251 16.13 -35.77 -4.19
CA THR A 251 16.48 -35.79 -5.62
C THR A 251 16.32 -34.43 -6.29
N ARG A 252 15.52 -33.53 -5.70
CA ARG A 252 15.27 -32.18 -6.21
C ARG A 252 16.17 -31.19 -5.48
N ASN A 253 16.83 -30.32 -6.24
CA ASN A 253 17.64 -29.26 -5.67
C ASN A 253 16.72 -28.17 -5.12
N LEU A 254 16.29 -28.32 -3.87
CA LEU A 254 15.45 -27.33 -3.18
C LEU A 254 16.32 -26.19 -2.65
N SER A 255 16.10 -25.00 -3.20
CA SER A 255 16.67 -23.78 -2.64
C SER A 255 15.96 -23.46 -1.33
N PHE A 256 16.69 -23.57 -0.21
CA PHE A 256 16.19 -23.19 1.11
C PHE A 256 16.28 -21.67 1.37
N ILE A 257 16.77 -20.90 0.40
CA ILE A 257 17.22 -19.50 0.56
C ILE A 257 16.07 -18.55 0.95
N PHE A 258 14.82 -18.88 0.59
CA PHE A 258 13.68 -18.00 0.80
C PHE A 258 12.87 -18.33 2.06
N TRP A 259 13.21 -19.41 2.79
CA TRP A 259 12.43 -19.87 3.93
C TRP A 259 13.06 -19.45 5.25
N SER A 260 12.24 -18.97 6.17
CA SER A 260 12.62 -18.67 7.55
C SER A 260 12.57 -19.91 8.44
N GLY A 261 11.75 -20.90 8.07
CA GLY A 261 11.56 -22.14 8.83
C GLY A 261 10.46 -23.01 8.24
N GLY A 262 10.13 -24.10 8.91
CA GLY A 262 9.10 -25.02 8.46
C GLY A 262 8.25 -25.64 9.57
N VAL A 263 7.07 -26.09 9.18
CA VAL A 263 6.18 -26.93 9.99
C VAL A 263 5.96 -28.24 9.25
N LEU A 264 6.35 -29.36 9.85
CA LEU A 264 6.12 -30.69 9.33
C LEU A 264 4.80 -31.26 9.88
N LEU A 265 3.83 -31.49 9.00
CA LEU A 265 2.63 -32.25 9.32
C LEU A 265 2.92 -33.75 9.19
N VAL A 266 2.79 -34.49 10.30
CA VAL A 266 3.05 -35.93 10.34
C VAL A 266 1.74 -36.68 10.59
N GLY A 267 1.33 -37.51 9.62
CA GLY A 267 0.14 -38.36 9.72
C GLY A 267 0.46 -39.84 9.63
N ASP A 268 -0.36 -40.59 8.92
CA ASP A 268 -0.31 -42.05 8.88
C ASP A 268 0.76 -42.62 7.93
N ARG A 269 1.18 -41.85 6.92
CA ARG A 269 2.14 -42.29 5.92
C ARG A 269 3.55 -42.22 6.48
N LEU A 270 4.27 -43.33 6.36
CA LEU A 270 5.67 -43.40 6.75
C LEU A 270 6.52 -42.44 5.89
N ILE A 271 7.31 -41.60 6.54
CA ILE A 271 8.25 -40.70 5.87
C ILE A 271 9.63 -41.34 5.89
N GLU A 272 10.05 -41.88 4.75
CA GLU A 272 11.29 -42.65 4.63
C GLU A 272 12.06 -42.33 3.34
N GLY A 273 13.25 -42.94 3.21
CA GLY A 273 14.10 -42.85 2.03
C GLY A 273 14.46 -41.41 1.65
N GLN A 274 14.16 -41.04 0.40
CA GLN A 274 14.48 -39.73 -0.15
C GLN A 274 13.78 -38.55 0.56
N TYR A 275 12.61 -38.78 1.17
CA TYR A 275 11.85 -37.76 1.88
C TYR A 275 12.45 -37.49 3.26
N LEU A 276 12.82 -38.56 3.99
CA LEU A 276 13.54 -38.43 5.26
C LEU A 276 14.90 -37.75 5.06
N THR A 277 15.63 -38.14 4.02
CA THR A 277 16.92 -37.52 3.67
C THR A 277 16.76 -36.02 3.37
N ALA A 278 15.67 -35.63 2.71
CA ALA A 278 15.36 -34.22 2.47
C ALA A 278 15.06 -33.45 3.77
N LEU A 279 14.31 -34.05 4.71
CA LEU A 279 14.01 -33.46 6.01
C LEU A 279 15.25 -33.28 6.88
N GLN A 280 16.17 -34.25 6.88
CA GLN A 280 17.45 -34.15 7.56
C GLN A 280 18.25 -32.95 7.03
N LYS A 281 18.36 -32.82 5.69
CA LYS A 281 19.03 -31.68 5.05
C LYS A 281 18.33 -30.35 5.34
N TYR A 282 17.00 -30.34 5.40
CA TYR A 282 16.20 -29.15 5.71
C TYR A 282 16.44 -28.69 7.15
N SER A 283 16.23 -29.58 8.11
CA SER A 283 16.35 -29.29 9.55
C SER A 283 17.76 -28.97 10.01
N ALA A 284 18.78 -29.39 9.25
CA ALA A 284 20.17 -28.98 9.50
C ALA A 284 20.42 -27.50 9.16
N LYS A 285 19.57 -26.87 8.35
CA LYS A 285 19.74 -25.50 7.85
C LYS A 285 18.71 -24.52 8.39
N LEU A 286 17.49 -24.99 8.62
CA LEU A 286 16.34 -24.17 8.99
C LEU A 286 15.61 -24.78 10.19
N PRO A 287 15.04 -23.95 11.07
CA PRO A 287 14.23 -24.44 12.18
C PRO A 287 13.01 -25.19 11.65
N LEU A 288 12.73 -26.35 12.24
CA LEU A 288 11.63 -27.21 11.86
C LEU A 288 10.80 -27.58 13.09
N VAL A 289 9.51 -27.29 13.05
CA VAL A 289 8.54 -27.71 14.06
C VAL A 289 7.82 -28.96 13.58
N ARG A 290 7.67 -29.97 14.44
CA ARG A 290 6.89 -31.17 14.15
C ARG A 290 5.48 -31.01 14.69
N PHE A 291 4.49 -31.31 13.87
CA PHE A 291 3.09 -31.28 14.26
C PHE A 291 2.41 -32.60 13.87
N ASN A 292 2.20 -33.45 14.88
CA ASN A 292 1.58 -34.76 14.70
C ASN A 292 0.06 -34.62 14.62
N VAL A 293 -0.52 -35.00 13.49
CA VAL A 293 -1.96 -34.89 13.23
C VAL A 293 -2.72 -36.21 13.46
N THR A 294 -2.03 -37.35 13.51
CA THR A 294 -2.64 -38.67 13.80
C THR A 294 -1.81 -39.47 14.80
N THR A 295 -2.44 -40.47 15.43
CA THR A 295 -1.79 -41.34 16.43
C THR A 295 -0.59 -42.06 15.84
N LYS A 296 -0.72 -42.59 14.61
CA LYS A 296 0.39 -43.23 13.91
C LYS A 296 1.50 -42.23 13.63
N GLY A 297 1.15 -41.01 13.23
CA GLY A 297 2.10 -39.92 13.03
C GLY A 297 2.91 -39.58 14.28
N ALA A 298 2.25 -39.55 15.45
CA ALA A 298 2.94 -39.36 16.73
C ALA A 298 3.93 -40.49 17.04
N GLY A 299 3.61 -41.73 16.64
CA GLY A 299 4.47 -42.90 16.80
C GLY A 299 5.64 -42.99 15.81
N GLN A 300 5.69 -42.16 14.75
CA GLN A 300 6.77 -42.22 13.78
C GLN A 300 8.09 -41.66 14.33
N THR A 301 9.19 -42.38 14.13
CA THR A 301 10.55 -41.89 14.41
C THR A 301 11.18 -41.36 13.14
N LEU A 302 11.57 -40.09 13.15
CA LEU A 302 12.23 -39.41 12.02
C LEU A 302 13.70 -39.18 12.39
N GLU A 303 14.50 -40.24 12.32
CA GLU A 303 15.89 -40.23 12.78
C GLU A 303 16.74 -39.20 12.01
N GLY A 304 17.59 -38.48 12.74
CA GLY A 304 18.48 -37.45 12.18
C GLY A 304 17.79 -36.14 11.77
N VAL A 305 16.47 -36.01 11.99
CA VAL A 305 15.76 -34.74 11.77
C VAL A 305 15.73 -33.94 13.08
N ASN A 306 16.24 -32.71 13.02
CA ASN A 306 16.27 -31.82 14.18
C ASN A 306 14.96 -31.05 14.27
N PHE A 307 14.17 -31.32 15.31
CA PHE A 307 12.96 -30.56 15.59
C PHE A 307 13.22 -29.56 16.71
N LEU A 308 12.78 -28.33 16.49
CA LEU A 308 12.85 -27.28 17.51
C LEU A 308 11.81 -27.54 18.61
N GLN A 309 10.62 -27.97 18.22
CA GLN A 309 9.56 -28.38 19.13
C GLN A 309 8.65 -29.42 18.47
N VAL A 310 8.01 -30.26 19.28
CA VAL A 310 7.05 -31.27 18.85
C VAL A 310 5.68 -30.98 19.46
N TYR A 311 4.67 -30.92 18.60
CA TYR A 311 3.27 -30.74 18.94
C TYR A 311 2.46 -31.95 18.51
N THR A 312 1.41 -32.25 19.27
CA THR A 312 0.57 -33.43 19.04
C THR A 312 -0.90 -33.04 19.15
N ALA A 313 -1.66 -33.33 18.10
CA ALA A 313 -3.09 -33.02 17.98
C ALA A 313 -3.92 -34.26 17.59
N VAL A 314 -3.47 -35.44 18.06
CA VAL A 314 -3.99 -36.78 17.73
C VAL A 314 -5.47 -36.95 18.03
N ASP A 315 -5.94 -36.34 19.11
CA ASP A 315 -7.34 -36.41 19.57
C ASP A 315 -8.08 -35.08 19.41
N CYS A 316 -7.59 -34.20 18.53
CA CYS A 316 -8.17 -32.88 18.33
C CYS A 316 -9.62 -32.98 17.82
N PRO A 317 -10.62 -32.51 18.60
CA PRO A 317 -12.00 -32.52 18.17
C PRO A 317 -12.18 -31.70 16.89
N ARG A 318 -13.16 -32.08 16.07
CA ARG A 318 -13.51 -31.31 14.87
C ARG A 318 -13.93 -29.91 15.27
N GLY A 319 -13.29 -28.90 14.68
CA GLY A 319 -13.54 -27.49 14.97
C GLY A 319 -12.62 -26.87 16.03
N GLU A 320 -11.82 -27.65 16.74
CA GLU A 320 -10.89 -27.15 17.76
C GLU A 320 -9.44 -27.01 17.25
N GLU A 321 -9.20 -27.29 15.97
CA GLU A 321 -7.85 -27.31 15.40
C GLU A 321 -7.14 -25.95 15.53
N THR A 322 -7.92 -24.86 15.47
CA THR A 322 -7.41 -23.50 15.65
C THR A 322 -6.67 -23.35 16.98
N GLN A 323 -7.17 -23.91 18.08
CA GLN A 323 -6.54 -23.75 19.40
C GLN A 323 -5.17 -24.43 19.45
N TYR A 324 -5.03 -25.59 18.83
CA TYR A 324 -3.77 -26.33 18.76
C TYR A 324 -2.75 -25.62 17.87
N VAL A 325 -3.21 -25.09 16.73
CA VAL A 325 -2.34 -24.33 15.81
C VAL A 325 -1.92 -23.00 16.44
N GLU A 326 -2.83 -22.26 17.06
CA GLU A 326 -2.52 -20.99 17.73
C GLU A 326 -1.58 -21.19 18.91
N LYS A 327 -1.73 -22.27 19.69
CA LYS A 327 -0.78 -22.61 20.76
C LYS A 327 0.63 -22.79 20.20
N MET A 328 0.77 -23.61 19.17
CA MET A 328 2.06 -23.83 18.51
C MET A 328 2.61 -22.55 17.88
N PHE A 329 1.73 -21.73 17.29
CA PHE A 329 2.09 -20.44 16.74
C PHE A 329 2.66 -19.51 17.82
N ASN A 330 1.94 -19.32 18.92
CA ASN A 330 2.32 -18.39 19.99
C ASN A 330 3.59 -18.81 20.73
N GLU A 331 3.89 -20.10 20.79
CA GLU A 331 5.10 -20.61 21.44
C GLU A 331 6.34 -20.53 20.55
N GLN A 332 6.19 -20.44 19.21
CA GLN A 332 7.29 -20.58 18.26
C GLN A 332 7.49 -19.40 17.30
N PHE A 333 6.44 -18.62 17.04
CA PHE A 333 6.40 -17.62 15.97
C PHE A 333 5.85 -16.24 16.40
N ALA A 334 5.23 -16.13 17.58
CA ALA A 334 4.87 -14.84 18.18
C ALA A 334 6.11 -14.16 18.76
#